data_AF-A0A9P0YY35-F1
#
_entry.id   AF-A0A9P0YY35-F1
#
_cell.length_a   1.000
_cell.length_b   1.000
_cell.length_c   1.000
_cell.angle_alpha   90.00
_cell.angle_beta   90.00
_cell.angle_gamma   90.00
#
_symmetry.space_group_name_H-M   'P 1'
#
loop_
_entity.id
_entity.type
_entity.pdbx_description
1 polymer ?
#
loop_
_entity_poly.entity_id
_entity_poly.type
_entity_poly.pdbx_seq_one_letter_code
_entity_poly.pdbx_strand_id
1 'polypeptide(L)'
;MANLADIPLSLPPKHSLLPFSTNNGLNRPSKLCLRCSIADQSNATISPTGNSQLSVDCVIVGGGISGLCIAQALSVKHRHIAPNVIVTEARDRVGGNITTIERDGYLWEEGPNSFQPSDPMLTLVVDSGLKDDLVLGDPNAPRFVLWDEKLRPVPSKLIDFPFFDLMSIRGKFRAAFGALGFRPSPPGYEESVEDFVRRNFGDEVFERLIEPFCSGVYAGDPSKLGMKAAFGRVWKLEQIGGSIIGGTLKTIQKKRKTSKPSRDPRLPEPKGQTVGSFRKGLIMLPDAIAKRWAATLNCLGSSQVYLNWTVEGII
;
A
#
# COMPACT_ATOMS: atom_id res chain seq x y z
N MET A 1 11.52 -7.66 -16.64
CA MET A 1 11.58 -7.79 -15.16
C MET A 1 10.17 -7.97 -14.65
N ALA A 2 9.95 -8.88 -13.70
CA ALA A 2 8.62 -9.11 -13.15
C ALA A 2 8.15 -7.85 -12.42
N ASN A 3 6.95 -7.37 -12.76
CA ASN A 3 6.29 -6.27 -12.09
C ASN A 3 6.26 -6.57 -10.58
N LEU A 4 6.93 -5.72 -9.79
CA LEU A 4 6.96 -5.84 -8.33
C LEU A 4 5.54 -5.83 -7.76
N ALA A 5 4.54 -5.28 -8.47
CA ALA A 5 3.13 -5.24 -8.07
C ALA A 5 2.41 -6.60 -8.15
N ASP A 6 2.83 -7.54 -9.01
CA ASP A 6 2.07 -8.76 -9.36
C ASP A 6 2.40 -9.99 -8.48
N ILE A 7 2.99 -9.80 -7.30
CA ILE A 7 3.24 -10.88 -6.32
C ILE A 7 2.14 -10.82 -5.25
N PRO A 8 1.26 -11.84 -5.15
CA PRO A 8 0.20 -11.85 -4.14
C PRO A 8 0.79 -11.85 -2.73
N LEU A 9 0.14 -11.13 -1.82
CA LEU A 9 0.35 -11.25 -0.38
C LEU A 9 -0.03 -12.67 0.05
N SER A 10 0.93 -13.59 0.06
CA SER A 10 0.76 -14.84 0.81
C SER A 10 0.90 -14.52 2.29
N LEU A 11 -0.17 -14.70 3.05
CA LEU A 11 -0.15 -14.77 4.51
C LEU A 11 0.99 -15.71 4.97
N PRO A 12 1.64 -15.42 6.12
CA PRO A 12 2.73 -16.25 6.63
C PRO A 12 2.29 -17.71 6.78
N PRO A 13 3.17 -18.69 6.49
CA PRO A 13 2.88 -20.09 6.74
C PRO A 13 2.67 -20.32 8.25
N LYS A 14 1.71 -21.18 8.58
CA LYS A 14 1.46 -21.63 9.95
C LYS A 14 2.77 -22.23 10.50
N HIS A 15 3.35 -21.59 11.51
CA HIS A 15 4.38 -22.23 12.32
C HIS A 15 3.75 -23.41 13.06
N SER A 16 4.44 -24.55 13.00
CA SER A 16 4.15 -25.77 13.75
C SER A 16 4.16 -25.48 15.24
N LEU A 17 2.99 -25.60 15.88
CA LEU A 17 2.91 -25.74 17.33
C LEU A 17 3.06 -27.22 17.67
N LEU A 18 3.97 -27.49 18.61
CA LEU A 18 4.22 -28.80 19.23
C LEU A 18 2.93 -29.38 19.86
N PRO A 19 2.83 -30.72 20.00
CA PRO A 19 1.58 -31.38 20.35
C PRO A 19 1.27 -31.19 21.83
N PHE A 20 0.11 -30.59 22.13
CA PHE A 20 -0.44 -30.65 23.48
C PHE A 20 -1.27 -31.92 23.65
N SER A 21 -0.88 -32.65 24.70
CA SER A 21 -1.43 -33.90 25.21
C SER A 21 -2.95 -33.90 25.31
N THR A 22 -3.54 -35.05 24.97
CA THR A 22 -4.96 -35.37 25.10
C THR A 22 -5.38 -35.40 26.56
N ASN A 23 -6.33 -34.54 26.93
CA ASN A 23 -7.24 -34.85 28.04
C ASN A 23 -8.64 -34.30 27.75
N ASN A 24 -9.61 -35.21 27.89
CA ASN A 24 -11.03 -35.05 27.61
C ASN A 24 -11.70 -33.96 28.47
N GLY A 25 -12.57 -33.16 27.86
CA GLY A 25 -13.53 -32.32 28.58
C GLY A 25 -14.17 -31.26 27.66
N LEU A 26 -15.50 -31.29 27.53
CA LEU A 26 -16.29 -30.44 26.64
C LEU A 26 -16.07 -28.93 26.86
N ASN A 27 -15.83 -28.15 25.79
CA ASN A 27 -16.51 -26.88 25.51
C ASN A 27 -16.14 -26.28 24.14
N ARG A 28 -17.12 -25.59 23.52
CA ARG A 28 -17.12 -24.98 22.17
C ARG A 28 -15.84 -24.16 21.85
N PRO A 29 -15.31 -24.17 20.62
CA PRO A 29 -14.11 -23.39 20.30
C PRO A 29 -14.43 -21.89 20.21
N SER A 30 -13.54 -21.13 20.85
CA SER A 30 -13.54 -19.68 21.04
C SER A 30 -13.21 -18.89 19.77
N LYS A 31 -13.80 -17.69 19.70
CA LYS A 31 -13.62 -16.69 18.65
C LYS A 31 -12.14 -16.31 18.49
N LEU A 32 -11.74 -16.14 17.23
CA LEU A 32 -10.46 -15.55 16.82
C LEU A 32 -10.38 -14.12 17.40
N CYS A 33 -9.53 -13.91 18.40
CA CYS A 33 -9.36 -12.62 19.06
C CYS A 33 -8.40 -11.75 18.25
N LEU A 34 -8.92 -10.67 17.65
CA LEU A 34 -8.12 -9.56 17.13
C LEU A 34 -7.55 -8.79 18.32
N ARG A 35 -6.22 -8.76 18.47
CA ARG A 35 -5.55 -7.94 19.48
C ARG A 35 -5.52 -6.49 19.02
N CYS A 36 -6.40 -5.66 19.57
CA CYS A 36 -6.21 -4.22 19.66
C CYS A 36 -5.46 -3.92 20.97
N SER A 37 -4.46 -3.05 20.94
CA SER A 37 -3.74 -2.60 22.13
C SER A 37 -4.59 -1.60 22.92
N ILE A 38 -4.81 -1.89 24.20
CA ILE A 38 -5.36 -0.96 25.19
C ILE A 38 -4.22 -0.03 25.61
N ALA A 39 -4.48 1.27 25.68
CA ALA A 39 -3.54 2.23 26.26
C ALA A 39 -3.72 2.19 27.79
N ASP A 40 -2.74 1.67 28.52
CA ASP A 40 -2.78 1.70 29.98
C ASP A 40 -2.46 3.12 30.48
N GLN A 41 -3.42 3.70 31.20
CA GLN A 41 -3.38 4.89 32.06
C GLN A 41 -3.65 6.26 31.42
N SER A 42 -4.87 6.80 31.63
CA SER A 42 -5.10 8.05 32.37
C SER A 42 -6.59 8.44 32.40
N ASN A 43 -7.05 8.94 33.56
CA ASN A 43 -8.42 9.43 33.76
C ASN A 43 -8.65 10.70 32.92
N ALA A 44 -9.58 10.67 31.97
CA ALA A 44 -10.11 11.86 31.31
C ALA A 44 -11.62 11.95 31.49
N THR A 45 -12.09 13.06 32.06
CA THR A 45 -13.51 13.37 32.27
C THR A 45 -14.03 14.17 31.08
N ILE A 46 -14.95 13.59 30.30
CA ILE A 46 -15.69 14.29 29.26
C ILE A 46 -16.96 14.89 29.90
N SER A 47 -17.16 16.20 29.79
CA SER A 47 -18.44 16.85 30.11
C SER A 47 -19.12 17.31 28.82
N PRO A 48 -20.14 16.61 28.31
CA PRO A 48 -20.96 17.11 27.22
C PRO A 48 -22.11 17.95 27.80
N THR A 49 -22.21 19.21 27.38
CA THR A 49 -23.46 19.96 27.47
C THR A 49 -24.46 19.35 26.49
N GLY A 50 -25.14 18.28 26.91
CA GLY A 50 -26.07 17.49 26.09
C GLY A 50 -25.80 16.00 26.24
N ASN A 51 -26.53 15.34 27.15
CA ASN A 51 -26.22 14.01 27.67
C ASN A 51 -26.75 12.87 26.76
N SER A 52 -26.30 12.81 25.50
CA SER A 52 -26.49 11.62 24.66
C SER A 52 -25.17 10.87 24.53
N GLN A 53 -24.99 9.85 25.37
CA GLN A 53 -23.86 8.91 25.25
C GLN A 53 -24.01 8.12 23.95
N LEU A 54 -23.13 8.38 22.97
CA LEU A 54 -23.10 7.61 21.73
C LEU A 54 -22.47 6.24 22.02
N SER A 55 -23.26 5.17 22.04
CA SER A 55 -22.75 3.80 22.17
C SER A 55 -22.42 3.25 20.80
N VAL A 56 -21.15 2.99 20.52
CA VAL A 56 -20.64 2.49 19.24
C VAL A 56 -19.75 1.28 19.45
N ASP A 57 -19.74 0.35 18.49
CA ASP A 57 -18.90 -0.85 18.55
C ASP A 57 -17.46 -0.57 18.11
N CYS A 58 -17.26 0.46 17.27
CA CYS A 58 -15.96 0.83 16.74
C CYS A 58 -15.90 2.32 16.41
N VAL A 59 -14.81 2.97 16.84
CA VAL A 59 -14.45 4.33 16.44
C VAL A 59 -13.21 4.26 15.57
N ILE A 60 -13.30 4.81 14.36
CA ILE A 60 -12.18 4.99 13.44
C ILE A 60 -11.75 6.45 13.52
N VAL A 61 -10.54 6.69 14.02
CA VAL A 61 -9.99 8.04 14.13
C VAL A 61 -9.22 8.38 12.85
N GLY A 62 -9.72 9.35 12.09
CA GLY A 62 -9.19 9.81 10.81
C GLY A 62 -10.06 9.41 9.61
N GLY A 63 -10.58 10.40 8.90
CA GLY A 63 -11.35 10.28 7.65
C GLY A 63 -10.49 10.26 6.39
N GLY A 64 -9.20 9.92 6.52
CA GLY A 64 -8.32 9.64 5.38
C GLY A 64 -8.68 8.33 4.66
N ILE A 65 -8.02 8.07 3.52
CA ILE A 65 -8.30 6.87 2.71
C ILE A 65 -8.20 5.56 3.51
N SER A 66 -7.26 5.46 4.45
CA SER A 66 -7.11 4.28 5.32
C SER A 66 -8.34 4.07 6.20
N GLY A 67 -8.79 5.11 6.92
CA GLY A 67 -9.95 5.04 7.79
C GLY A 67 -11.24 4.76 7.04
N LEU A 68 -11.43 5.41 5.88
CA LEU A 68 -12.58 5.18 5.00
C LEU A 68 -12.62 3.74 4.44
N CYS A 69 -11.47 3.19 4.03
CA CYS A 69 -11.38 1.80 3.59
C CYS A 69 -11.71 0.81 4.71
N ILE A 70 -11.29 1.09 5.95
CA ILE A 70 -11.65 0.28 7.12
C ILE A 70 -13.16 0.36 7.37
N ALA A 71 -13.75 1.56 7.34
CA ALA A 71 -15.19 1.76 7.52
C ALA A 71 -16.00 1.00 6.46
N GLN A 72 -15.57 1.06 5.19
CA GLN A 72 -16.19 0.31 4.09
C GLN A 72 -16.06 -1.20 4.29
N ALA A 73 -14.87 -1.69 4.65
CA ALA A 73 -14.65 -3.11 4.89
C ALA A 73 -15.50 -3.64 6.06
N LEU A 74 -15.59 -2.88 7.16
CA LEU A 74 -16.41 -3.24 8.32
C LEU A 74 -17.90 -3.25 7.96
N SER A 75 -18.40 -2.21 7.30
CA SER A 75 -19.82 -2.11 6.94
C SER A 75 -20.28 -3.13 5.90
N VAL A 76 -19.43 -3.51 4.94
CA VAL A 76 -19.82 -4.41 3.83
C VAL A 76 -19.51 -5.87 4.15
N LYS A 77 -18.31 -6.19 4.65
CA LYS A 77 -17.84 -7.58 4.82
C LYS A 77 -17.96 -8.08 6.25
N HIS A 78 -17.89 -7.19 7.23
CA HIS A 78 -17.79 -7.55 8.64
C HIS A 78 -18.87 -6.90 9.51
N ARG A 79 -20.04 -6.62 8.93
CA ARG A 79 -21.14 -5.92 9.61
C ARG A 79 -21.60 -6.58 10.91
N HIS A 80 -21.48 -7.90 10.98
CA HIS A 80 -21.81 -8.69 12.18
C HIS A 80 -20.79 -8.54 13.31
N ILE A 81 -19.60 -8.00 13.04
CA ILE A 81 -18.52 -7.79 14.01
C ILE A 81 -18.66 -6.42 14.67
N ALA A 82 -18.93 -5.38 13.87
CA ALA A 82 -19.13 -4.02 14.33
C ALA A 82 -20.34 -3.42 13.59
N PRO A 83 -21.57 -3.62 14.07
CA PRO A 83 -22.77 -3.09 13.42
C PRO A 83 -22.87 -1.56 13.52
N ASN A 84 -22.30 -0.95 14.56
CA ASN A 84 -22.24 0.49 14.76
C ASN A 84 -20.78 1.00 14.73
N VAL A 85 -20.34 1.45 13.56
CA VAL A 85 -19.00 2.01 13.34
C VAL A 85 -19.12 3.51 13.18
N ILE A 86 -18.25 4.31 13.77
CA ILE A 86 -18.15 5.74 13.43
C ILE A 86 -16.76 6.08 12.92
N VAL A 87 -16.67 7.10 12.09
CA VAL A 87 -15.42 7.71 11.63
C VAL A 87 -15.41 9.14 12.14
N THR A 88 -14.34 9.54 12.82
CA THR A 88 -14.12 10.94 13.21
C THR A 88 -13.00 11.51 12.36
N GLU A 89 -13.13 12.77 11.96
CA GLU A 89 -12.15 13.50 11.18
C GLU A 89 -12.03 14.91 11.71
N ALA A 90 -10.79 15.34 11.97
CA ALA A 90 -10.50 16.63 12.57
C ALA A 90 -10.76 17.77 11.59
N ARG A 91 -10.66 17.52 10.28
CA ARG A 91 -10.92 18.50 9.22
C ARG A 91 -12.40 18.57 8.85
N ASP A 92 -12.77 19.61 8.11
CA ASP A 92 -14.09 19.82 7.53
C ASP A 92 -14.38 18.97 6.29
N ARG A 93 -13.47 18.05 5.96
CA ARG A 93 -13.56 17.15 4.80
C ARG A 93 -12.88 15.82 5.06
N VAL A 94 -13.32 14.80 4.34
CA VAL A 94 -12.62 13.52 4.26
C VAL A 94 -11.46 13.55 3.26
N GLY A 95 -10.73 12.44 3.16
CA GLY A 95 -9.69 12.21 2.15
C GLY A 95 -8.26 12.31 2.69
N GLY A 96 -8.05 12.96 3.84
CA GLY A 96 -6.74 13.10 4.45
C GLY A 96 -5.76 13.83 3.52
N ASN A 97 -4.69 13.15 3.10
CA ASN A 97 -3.70 13.71 2.18
C ASN A 97 -4.20 13.82 0.73
N ILE A 98 -5.28 13.13 0.37
CA ILE A 98 -5.89 13.25 -0.96
C ILE A 98 -6.58 14.62 -1.04
N THR A 99 -6.09 15.46 -1.94
CA THR A 99 -6.55 16.84 -2.11
C THR A 99 -6.50 17.19 -3.59
N THR A 100 -7.66 17.33 -4.20
CA THR A 100 -7.81 17.72 -5.60
C THR A 100 -8.38 19.13 -5.63
N ILE A 101 -7.79 20.02 -6.43
CA ILE A 101 -8.26 21.39 -6.63
C ILE A 101 -8.69 21.56 -8.09
N GLU A 102 -9.86 22.17 -8.28
CA GLU A 102 -10.35 22.62 -9.58
C GLU A 102 -10.46 24.15 -9.55
N ARG A 103 -9.67 24.85 -10.35
CA ARG A 103 -9.67 26.32 -10.42
C ARG A 103 -9.19 26.80 -11.79
N ASP A 104 -9.79 27.86 -12.30
CA ASP A 104 -9.37 28.51 -13.55
C ASP A 104 -9.34 27.56 -14.77
N GLY A 105 -10.19 26.53 -14.78
CA GLY A 105 -10.22 25.49 -15.82
C GLY A 105 -9.15 24.40 -15.69
N TYR A 106 -8.33 24.44 -14.63
CA TYR A 106 -7.33 23.43 -14.31
C TYR A 106 -7.81 22.51 -13.19
N LEU A 107 -7.34 21.27 -13.24
CA LEU A 107 -7.50 20.26 -12.20
C LEU A 107 -6.11 19.76 -11.80
N TRP A 108 -5.76 19.86 -10.51
CA TRP A 108 -4.48 19.35 -10.01
C TRP A 108 -4.63 18.73 -8.63
N GLU A 109 -3.59 17.98 -8.22
CA GLU A 109 -3.52 17.27 -6.96
C GLU A 109 -2.46 17.91 -6.07
N GLU A 110 -2.81 18.26 -4.84
CA GLU A 110 -1.87 18.79 -3.83
C GLU A 110 -1.30 17.69 -2.91
N GLY A 111 -1.68 16.43 -3.17
CA GLY A 111 -1.15 15.26 -2.48
C GLY A 111 -0.79 14.14 -3.46
N PRO A 112 -1.31 12.92 -3.30
CA PRO A 112 -1.08 11.86 -4.28
C PRO A 112 -1.68 12.24 -5.63
N ASN A 113 -0.95 11.96 -6.70
CA ASN A 113 -1.38 12.29 -8.06
C ASN A 113 -2.00 11.09 -8.80
N SER A 114 -1.64 9.87 -8.40
CA SER A 114 -2.13 8.64 -8.98
C SER A 114 -1.96 7.45 -8.03
N PHE A 115 -2.53 6.30 -8.37
CA PHE A 115 -2.34 5.03 -7.65
C PHE A 115 -1.97 3.90 -8.59
N GLN A 116 -1.32 2.85 -8.07
CA GLN A 116 -1.14 1.61 -8.83
C GLN A 116 -2.47 0.84 -8.87
N PRO A 117 -3.06 0.55 -10.06
CA PRO A 117 -4.34 -0.16 -10.19
C PRO A 117 -4.19 -1.68 -9.92
N SER A 118 -3.80 -2.02 -8.70
CA SER A 118 -3.80 -3.40 -8.20
C SER A 118 -5.22 -3.92 -7.99
N ASP A 119 -5.43 -5.23 -8.00
CA ASP A 119 -6.76 -5.82 -7.79
C ASP A 119 -7.46 -5.36 -6.49
N PRO A 120 -6.78 -5.21 -5.34
CA PRO A 120 -7.39 -4.61 -4.16
C PRO A 120 -7.86 -3.17 -4.38
N MET A 121 -7.06 -2.33 -5.05
CA MET A 121 -7.44 -0.96 -5.38
C MET A 121 -8.60 -0.92 -6.36
N LEU A 122 -8.58 -1.74 -7.41
CA LEU A 122 -9.66 -1.80 -8.40
C LEU A 122 -10.96 -2.34 -7.80
N THR A 123 -10.87 -3.26 -6.83
CA THR A 123 -12.03 -3.70 -6.05
C THR A 123 -12.66 -2.51 -5.33
N LEU A 124 -11.86 -1.67 -4.65
CA LEU A 124 -12.37 -0.46 -4.00
C LEU A 124 -13.01 0.52 -4.99
N VAL A 125 -12.40 0.70 -6.17
CA VAL A 125 -12.96 1.54 -7.25
C VAL A 125 -14.34 1.04 -7.69
N VAL A 126 -14.45 -0.27 -7.97
CA VAL A 126 -15.69 -0.90 -8.42
C VAL A 126 -16.76 -0.88 -7.32
N ASP A 127 -16.40 -1.26 -6.10
CA ASP A 127 -17.33 -1.31 -4.96
C ASP A 127 -17.80 0.10 -4.56
N SER A 128 -17.00 1.13 -4.83
CA SER A 128 -17.36 2.54 -4.65
C SER A 128 -18.16 3.13 -5.83
N GLY A 129 -18.37 2.36 -6.91
CA GLY A 129 -19.14 2.79 -8.07
C GLY A 129 -18.40 3.75 -9.01
N LEU A 130 -17.07 3.81 -8.93
CA LEU A 130 -16.22 4.74 -9.71
C LEU A 130 -15.58 4.09 -10.95
N LYS A 131 -16.08 2.92 -11.36
CA LYS A 131 -15.50 2.16 -12.48
C LYS A 131 -15.43 2.98 -13.77
N ASP A 132 -16.49 3.72 -14.10
CA ASP A 132 -16.62 4.45 -15.37
C ASP A 132 -15.90 5.82 -15.34
N ASP A 133 -15.53 6.28 -14.14
CA ASP A 133 -14.72 7.48 -13.89
C ASP A 133 -13.22 7.18 -13.82
N LEU A 134 -12.82 5.90 -13.79
CA LEU A 134 -11.43 5.48 -13.75
C LEU A 134 -10.70 5.94 -15.02
N VAL A 135 -9.60 6.64 -14.83
CA VAL A 135 -8.67 7.06 -15.88
C VAL A 135 -7.36 6.33 -15.68
N LEU A 136 -6.87 5.63 -16.71
CA LEU A 136 -5.58 4.96 -16.70
C LEU A 136 -4.58 5.74 -17.55
N GLY A 137 -3.39 5.96 -17.02
CA GLY A 137 -2.30 6.62 -17.75
C GLY A 137 -1.78 5.76 -18.91
N ASP A 138 -1.12 6.39 -19.88
CA ASP A 138 -0.49 5.67 -20.98
C ASP A 138 0.60 4.72 -20.45
N PRO A 139 0.47 3.39 -20.66
CA PRO A 139 1.47 2.44 -20.21
C PRO A 139 2.82 2.54 -20.93
N ASN A 140 2.90 3.30 -22.02
CA ASN A 140 4.15 3.57 -22.74
C ASN A 140 4.78 4.92 -22.39
N ALA A 141 4.18 5.68 -21.47
CA ALA A 141 4.74 6.95 -21.04
C ALA A 141 6.17 6.73 -20.45
N PRO A 142 7.20 7.38 -21.02
CA PRO A 142 8.56 7.24 -20.53
C PRO A 142 8.73 7.90 -19.17
N ARG A 143 9.61 7.32 -18.34
CA ARG A 143 10.06 7.93 -17.08
C ARG A 143 11.50 8.38 -17.28
N PHE A 144 11.85 9.53 -16.74
CA PHE A 144 13.19 10.10 -16.90
C PHE A 144 13.87 10.30 -15.56
N VAL A 145 15.19 10.19 -15.55
CA VAL A 145 16.04 10.72 -14.49
C VAL A 145 16.85 11.86 -15.09
N LEU A 146 16.89 13.00 -14.42
CA LEU A 146 17.82 14.07 -14.74
C LEU A 146 19.19 13.67 -14.20
N TRP A 147 20.14 13.42 -15.11
CA TRP A 147 21.50 13.07 -14.74
C TRP A 147 22.47 13.69 -15.72
N ASP A 148 23.49 14.38 -15.19
CA ASP A 148 24.48 15.11 -16.00
C ASP A 148 23.79 16.09 -16.96
N GLU A 149 22.92 16.94 -16.39
CA GLU A 149 22.12 17.98 -17.06
C GLU A 149 21.22 17.49 -18.21
N LYS A 150 21.03 16.17 -18.34
CA LYS A 150 20.23 15.55 -19.41
C LYS A 150 19.13 14.68 -18.84
N LEU A 151 17.93 14.77 -19.43
CA LEU A 151 16.84 13.85 -19.14
C LEU A 151 17.13 12.52 -19.85
N ARG A 152 17.32 11.47 -19.05
CA ARG A 152 17.68 10.14 -19.55
C ARG A 152 16.56 9.16 -19.27
N PRO A 153 16.04 8.44 -20.27
CA PRO A 153 14.92 7.54 -20.07
C PRO A 153 15.33 6.33 -19.22
N VAL A 154 14.47 5.98 -18.26
CA VAL A 154 14.56 4.76 -17.47
C VAL A 154 14.02 3.61 -18.31
N PRO A 155 14.74 2.49 -18.44
CA PRO A 155 14.36 1.39 -19.32
C PRO A 155 13.15 0.70 -18.73
N SER A 156 12.09 0.60 -19.52
CA SER A 156 10.82 -0.03 -19.12
C SER A 156 10.74 -1.48 -19.57
N LYS A 157 11.43 -1.80 -20.68
CA LYS A 157 11.44 -3.10 -21.34
C LYS A 157 12.88 -3.57 -21.53
N LEU A 158 13.06 -4.88 -21.69
CA LEU A 158 14.39 -5.45 -21.91
C LEU A 158 15.02 -4.98 -23.22
N ILE A 159 14.20 -4.63 -24.22
CA ILE A 159 14.65 -4.05 -25.50
C ILE A 159 15.19 -2.62 -25.35
N ASP A 160 14.92 -1.95 -24.23
CA ASP A 160 15.40 -0.58 -23.98
C ASP A 160 16.85 -0.57 -23.45
N PHE A 161 17.39 -1.73 -23.04
CA PHE A 161 18.74 -1.85 -22.46
C PHE A 161 19.90 -1.36 -23.35
N PRO A 162 19.88 -1.52 -24.68
CA PRO A 162 20.91 -0.94 -25.56
C PRO A 162 20.93 0.59 -25.52
N PHE A 163 19.77 1.22 -25.35
CA PHE A 163 19.61 2.68 -25.26
C PHE A 163 19.71 3.20 -23.82
N PHE A 164 20.00 2.31 -22.87
CA PHE A 164 20.07 2.64 -21.47
C PHE A 164 21.38 3.38 -21.13
N ASP A 165 21.26 4.70 -21.01
CA ASP A 165 22.36 5.65 -20.85
C ASP A 165 22.43 6.25 -19.44
N LEU A 166 22.02 5.50 -18.41
CA LEU A 166 22.20 5.91 -17.00
C LEU A 166 23.33 5.16 -16.30
N MET A 167 23.86 4.08 -16.89
CA MET A 167 24.98 3.33 -16.32
C MET A 167 26.12 3.18 -17.32
N SER A 168 27.34 3.27 -16.80
CA SER A 168 28.54 2.89 -17.52
C SER A 168 28.54 1.38 -17.77
N ILE A 169 29.35 0.91 -18.73
CA ILE A 169 29.52 -0.52 -18.99
C ILE A 169 29.97 -1.25 -17.72
N ARG A 170 30.88 -0.64 -16.94
CA ARG A 170 31.33 -1.18 -15.64
C ARG A 170 30.19 -1.26 -14.63
N GLY A 171 29.37 -0.21 -14.53
CA GLY A 171 28.17 -0.19 -13.68
C GLY A 171 27.18 -1.30 -14.05
N LYS A 172 26.92 -1.51 -15.35
CA LYS A 172 26.05 -2.59 -15.83
C LYS A 172 26.56 -3.97 -15.41
N PHE A 173 27.86 -4.25 -15.56
CA PHE A 173 28.45 -5.51 -15.10
C PHE A 173 28.41 -5.64 -13.57
N ARG A 174 28.78 -4.58 -12.83
CA ARG A 174 28.72 -4.56 -11.36
C ARG A 174 27.33 -4.88 -10.84
N ALA A 175 26.29 -4.32 -11.46
CA ALA A 175 24.90 -4.58 -11.13
C ALA A 175 24.50 -6.03 -11.46
N ALA A 176 24.87 -6.53 -12.63
CA ALA A 176 24.57 -7.89 -13.06
C ALA A 176 25.21 -8.95 -12.16
N PHE A 177 26.51 -8.82 -11.86
CA PHE A 177 27.23 -9.73 -10.97
C PHE A 177 26.65 -9.72 -9.56
N GLY A 178 26.39 -8.55 -9.00
CA GLY A 178 25.79 -8.46 -7.67
C GLY A 178 24.36 -9.01 -7.61
N ALA A 179 23.54 -8.82 -8.66
CA ALA A 179 22.21 -9.43 -8.77
C ALA A 179 22.24 -10.97 -8.84
N LEU A 180 23.31 -11.55 -9.40
CA LEU A 180 23.58 -12.99 -9.41
C LEU A 180 24.05 -13.51 -8.04
N GLY A 181 24.57 -12.64 -7.19
CA GLY A 181 25.05 -12.97 -5.84
C GLY A 181 26.55 -12.78 -5.64
N PHE A 182 27.29 -12.27 -6.64
CA PHE A 182 28.70 -11.92 -6.51
C PHE A 182 28.84 -10.56 -5.81
N ARG A 183 28.66 -10.57 -4.49
CA ARG A 183 28.65 -9.40 -3.62
C ARG A 183 29.03 -9.80 -2.20
N PRO A 184 29.34 -8.85 -1.31
CA PRO A 184 29.48 -9.13 0.11
C PRO A 184 28.23 -9.78 0.72
N SER A 185 28.45 -10.61 1.74
CA SER A 185 27.38 -11.21 2.55
C SER A 185 26.51 -10.10 3.18
N PRO A 186 25.20 -10.34 3.39
CA PRO A 186 24.37 -9.41 4.13
C PRO A 186 24.93 -9.20 5.54
N PRO A 187 24.87 -7.97 6.08
CA PRO A 187 25.29 -7.70 7.44
C PRO A 187 24.32 -8.33 8.45
N GLY A 188 24.75 -8.43 9.72
CA GLY A 188 23.93 -8.93 10.82
C GLY A 188 22.89 -7.94 11.37
N TYR A 189 22.66 -6.81 10.69
CA TYR A 189 21.74 -5.75 11.09
C TYR A 189 20.73 -5.42 9.97
N GLU A 190 19.72 -4.62 10.27
CA GLU A 190 18.76 -4.16 9.26
C GLU A 190 19.38 -3.05 8.39
N GLU A 191 19.52 -3.33 7.10
CA GLU A 191 20.11 -2.39 6.14
C GLU A 191 19.16 -1.25 5.77
N SER A 192 19.77 -0.08 5.53
CA SER A 192 19.12 0.99 4.78
C SER A 192 18.92 0.60 3.31
N VAL A 193 18.10 1.35 2.58
CA VAL A 193 17.95 1.20 1.13
C VAL A 193 19.28 1.45 0.43
N GLU A 194 20.04 2.44 0.88
CA GLU A 194 21.38 2.73 0.37
C GLU A 194 22.33 1.54 0.51
N ASP A 195 22.52 1.05 1.74
CA ASP A 195 23.47 -0.04 2.03
C ASP A 195 23.13 -1.28 1.20
N PHE A 196 21.85 -1.65 1.21
CA PHE A 196 21.38 -2.84 0.48
C PHE A 196 21.66 -2.71 -1.02
N VAL A 197 21.36 -1.56 -1.62
CA VAL A 197 21.48 -1.35 -3.07
C VAL A 197 22.94 -1.20 -3.48
N ARG A 198 23.76 -0.44 -2.75
CA ARG A 198 25.20 -0.35 -3.04
C ARG A 198 25.87 -1.71 -2.91
N ARG A 199 25.52 -2.51 -1.89
CA ARG A 199 26.02 -3.89 -1.75
C ARG A 199 25.56 -4.78 -2.89
N ASN A 200 24.27 -4.78 -3.23
CA ASN A 200 23.72 -5.68 -4.25
C ASN A 200 24.01 -5.26 -5.69
N PHE A 201 24.06 -3.97 -6.00
CA PHE A 201 24.04 -3.48 -7.38
C PHE A 201 25.13 -2.44 -7.68
N GLY A 202 25.72 -1.85 -6.65
CA GLY A 202 26.78 -0.85 -6.78
C GLY A 202 26.26 0.58 -6.81
N ASP A 203 27.21 1.52 -6.77
CA ASP A 203 26.96 2.96 -6.56
C ASP A 203 26.15 3.58 -7.69
N GLU A 204 26.44 3.24 -8.94
CA GLU A 204 25.73 3.82 -10.09
C GLU A 204 24.23 3.48 -10.08
N VAL A 205 23.86 2.27 -9.62
CA VAL A 205 22.44 1.91 -9.50
C VAL A 205 21.78 2.69 -8.37
N PHE A 206 22.50 2.91 -7.28
CA PHE A 206 21.97 3.70 -6.17
C PHE A 206 21.76 5.16 -6.59
N GLU A 207 22.82 5.86 -6.98
CA GLU A 207 22.82 7.31 -7.22
C GLU A 207 21.96 7.70 -8.42
N ARG A 208 21.92 6.86 -9.46
CA ARG A 208 21.32 7.24 -10.75
C ARG A 208 19.95 6.65 -10.98
N LEU A 209 19.48 5.75 -10.10
CA LEU A 209 18.16 5.13 -10.22
C LEU A 209 17.42 5.11 -8.88
N ILE A 210 18.01 4.52 -7.85
CA ILE A 210 17.28 4.27 -6.60
C ILE A 210 17.12 5.51 -5.74
N GLU A 211 18.13 6.36 -5.62
CA GLU A 211 18.03 7.63 -4.90
C GLU A 211 16.97 8.57 -5.54
N PRO A 212 17.01 8.84 -6.86
CA PRO A 212 15.94 9.60 -7.54
C PRO A 212 14.56 8.99 -7.34
N PHE A 213 14.45 7.66 -7.38
CA PHE A 213 13.20 6.95 -7.11
C PHE A 213 12.72 7.16 -5.67
N CYS A 214 13.61 7.05 -4.68
CA CYS A 214 13.28 7.23 -3.27
C CYS A 214 12.84 8.66 -2.98
N SER A 215 13.51 9.65 -3.59
CA SER A 215 13.08 11.05 -3.54
C SER A 215 11.67 11.22 -4.08
N GLY A 216 11.34 10.62 -5.24
CA GLY A 216 10.01 10.74 -5.84
C GLY A 216 8.89 9.99 -5.11
N VAL A 217 9.18 8.90 -4.40
CA VAL A 217 8.16 8.04 -3.76
C VAL A 217 8.01 8.32 -2.26
N TYR A 218 9.13 8.47 -1.56
CA TYR A 218 9.15 8.64 -0.11
C TYR A 218 9.44 10.08 0.32
N ALA A 219 9.89 10.95 -0.60
CA ALA A 219 10.40 12.29 -0.29
C ALA A 219 11.41 12.27 0.87
N GLY A 220 12.21 11.19 0.93
CA GLY A 220 13.02 10.85 2.09
C GLY A 220 14.43 10.42 1.72
N ASP A 221 15.29 10.42 2.74
CA ASP A 221 16.70 10.05 2.67
C ASP A 221 16.85 8.51 2.66
N PRO A 222 17.32 7.90 1.56
CA PRO A 222 17.44 6.44 1.45
C PRO A 222 18.47 5.84 2.42
N SER A 223 19.39 6.62 2.99
CA SER A 223 20.32 6.18 4.05
C SER A 223 19.61 5.91 5.38
N LYS A 224 18.42 6.51 5.58
CA LYS A 224 17.60 6.37 6.79
C LYS A 224 16.38 5.49 6.58
N LEU A 225 16.13 5.07 5.35
CA LEU A 225 14.98 4.26 4.98
C LEU A 225 15.32 2.78 5.11
N GLY A 226 14.64 2.05 5.98
CA GLY A 226 14.87 0.61 6.15
C GLY A 226 14.48 -0.18 4.89
N MET A 227 15.41 -0.98 4.35
CA MET A 227 15.20 -1.73 3.11
C MET A 227 14.03 -2.71 3.22
N LYS A 228 13.88 -3.38 4.36
CA LYS A 228 12.80 -4.33 4.60
C LYS A 228 11.43 -3.64 4.67
N ALA A 229 11.37 -2.44 5.23
CA ALA A 229 10.14 -1.65 5.35
C ALA A 229 9.71 -1.05 4.00
N ALA A 230 10.64 -0.39 3.30
CA ALA A 230 10.33 0.29 2.04
C ALA A 230 10.24 -0.67 0.84
N PHE A 231 11.19 -1.60 0.72
CA PHE A 231 11.34 -2.50 -0.43
C PHE A 231 11.29 -3.97 -0.03
N GLY A 232 10.43 -4.31 0.93
CA GLY A 232 10.33 -5.65 1.51
C GLY A 232 10.15 -6.79 0.49
N ARG A 233 9.54 -6.52 -0.67
CA ARG A 233 9.44 -7.51 -1.77
C ARG A 233 10.81 -7.84 -2.37
N VAL A 234 11.64 -6.84 -2.63
CA VAL A 234 13.00 -7.02 -3.18
C VAL A 234 13.90 -7.65 -2.11
N TRP A 235 13.85 -7.14 -0.88
CA TRP A 235 14.59 -7.70 0.25
C TRP A 235 14.31 -9.20 0.40
N LYS A 236 13.04 -9.62 0.31
CA LYS A 236 12.63 -11.03 0.43
C LYS A 236 13.18 -11.92 -0.69
N LEU A 237 13.46 -11.39 -1.88
CA LEU A 237 14.08 -12.18 -2.96
C LEU A 237 15.47 -12.65 -2.55
N GLU A 238 16.27 -11.76 -1.98
CA GLU A 238 17.60 -12.09 -1.46
C GLU A 238 17.50 -13.21 -0.41
N GLN A 239 16.57 -13.08 0.54
CA GLN A 239 16.39 -14.05 1.63
C GLN A 239 15.97 -15.44 1.14
N ILE A 240 15.09 -15.52 0.14
CA ILE A 240 14.62 -16.80 -0.41
C ILE A 240 15.70 -17.45 -1.29
N GLY A 241 16.43 -16.63 -2.04
CA GLY A 241 17.26 -17.06 -3.15
C GLY A 241 18.76 -17.06 -2.92
N GLY A 242 19.24 -16.44 -1.85
CA GLY A 242 20.65 -16.07 -1.66
C GLY A 242 21.08 -14.89 -2.53
N SER A 243 20.40 -14.66 -3.66
CA SER A 243 20.58 -13.52 -4.55
C SER A 243 19.24 -13.06 -5.13
N ILE A 244 19.22 -11.88 -5.75
CA ILE A 244 17.99 -11.31 -6.34
C ILE A 244 17.48 -12.17 -7.50
N ILE A 245 18.39 -12.63 -8.37
CA ILE A 245 18.04 -13.52 -9.48
C ILE A 245 17.59 -14.89 -8.94
N GLY A 246 18.33 -15.47 -7.98
CA GLY A 246 17.96 -16.74 -7.36
C GLY A 246 16.57 -16.69 -6.70
N GLY A 247 16.25 -15.57 -6.03
CA GLY A 247 14.97 -15.36 -5.38
C GLY A 247 13.83 -15.20 -6.38
N THR A 248 14.10 -14.52 -7.49
CA THR A 248 13.17 -14.35 -8.60
C THR A 248 12.82 -15.69 -9.23
N LEU A 249 13.83 -16.51 -9.54
CA LEU A 249 13.63 -17.85 -10.11
C LEU A 249 12.82 -18.76 -9.19
N LYS A 250 13.15 -18.81 -7.90
CA LYS A 250 12.39 -19.59 -6.90
C LYS A 250 10.94 -19.11 -6.77
N THR A 251 10.71 -17.79 -6.81
CA THR A 251 9.36 -17.21 -6.76
C THR A 251 8.54 -17.58 -7.99
N ILE A 252 9.13 -17.55 -9.19
CA ILE A 252 8.48 -17.97 -10.44
C ILE A 252 8.15 -19.47 -10.40
N GLN A 253 9.10 -20.31 -9.97
CA GLN A 253 8.86 -21.75 -9.84
C GLN A 253 7.73 -22.06 -8.86
N LYS A 254 7.69 -21.38 -7.71
CA LYS A 254 6.59 -21.52 -6.74
C LYS A 254 5.25 -21.11 -7.35
N LYS A 255 5.21 -19.98 -8.06
CA LYS A 255 3.99 -19.51 -8.75
C LYS A 255 3.47 -20.48 -9.81
N ARG A 256 4.37 -21.15 -10.56
CA ARG A 256 3.97 -22.17 -11.56
C ARG A 256 3.33 -23.42 -10.92
N LYS A 257 3.72 -23.75 -9.69
CA LYS A 257 3.18 -24.89 -8.94
C LYS A 257 1.85 -24.60 -8.25
N THR A 258 1.51 -23.33 -8.05
CA THR A 258 0.27 -22.91 -7.40
C THR A 258 -0.74 -22.45 -8.44
N SER A 259 -1.99 -22.91 -8.36
CA SER A 259 -3.07 -22.36 -9.19
C SER A 259 -3.31 -20.88 -8.84
N LYS A 260 -3.48 -20.04 -9.87
CA LYS A 260 -3.83 -18.62 -9.66
C LYS A 260 -5.29 -18.57 -9.20
N PRO A 261 -5.64 -17.87 -8.10
CA PRO A 261 -7.03 -17.65 -7.75
C PRO A 261 -7.75 -16.92 -8.90
N SER A 262 -9.04 -17.21 -9.09
CA SER A 262 -9.85 -16.50 -10.08
C SER A 262 -9.91 -15.02 -9.73
N ARG A 263 -9.61 -14.18 -10.72
CA ARG A 263 -9.73 -12.72 -10.60
C ARG A 263 -11.22 -12.35 -10.72
N ASP A 264 -11.66 -11.38 -9.93
CA ASP A 264 -13.04 -10.88 -10.03
C ASP A 264 -13.27 -10.28 -11.45
N PRO A 265 -14.25 -10.80 -12.21
CA PRO A 265 -14.49 -10.39 -13.60
C PRO A 265 -15.00 -8.95 -13.72
N ARG A 266 -15.46 -8.32 -12.63
CA ARG A 266 -15.92 -6.93 -12.64
C ARG A 266 -14.75 -5.94 -12.78
N LEU A 267 -13.55 -6.35 -12.37
CA LEU A 267 -12.38 -5.48 -12.29
C LEU A 267 -11.85 -5.13 -13.68
N PRO A 268 -11.64 -3.83 -13.99
CA PRO A 268 -10.93 -3.41 -15.20
C PRO A 268 -9.58 -4.13 -15.33
N GLU A 269 -9.11 -4.37 -16.55
CA GLU A 269 -7.78 -4.97 -16.80
C GLU A 269 -6.80 -3.88 -17.25
N PRO A 270 -5.91 -3.40 -16.35
CA PRO A 270 -4.88 -2.46 -16.75
C PRO A 270 -3.92 -3.12 -17.73
N LYS A 271 -3.58 -2.42 -18.82
CA LYS A 271 -2.58 -2.87 -19.78
C LYS A 271 -1.22 -2.32 -19.36
N GLY A 272 -0.20 -3.19 -19.31
CA GLY A 272 1.19 -2.78 -19.05
C GLY A 272 1.40 -2.06 -17.71
N GLN A 273 2.46 -1.24 -17.64
CA GLN A 273 2.80 -0.49 -16.44
C GLN A 273 2.09 0.88 -16.45
N THR A 274 0.85 0.89 -15.98
CA THR A 274 0.03 2.10 -15.88
C THR A 274 -0.23 2.50 -14.42
N VAL A 275 -0.67 3.75 -14.25
CA VAL A 275 -1.18 4.32 -13.00
C VAL A 275 -2.63 4.76 -13.21
N GLY A 276 -3.43 4.77 -12.16
CA GLY A 276 -4.82 5.19 -12.17
C GLY A 276 -5.04 6.55 -11.51
N SER A 277 -6.03 7.29 -12.01
CA SER A 277 -6.68 8.43 -11.37
C SER A 277 -8.17 8.44 -11.73
N PHE A 278 -8.90 9.52 -11.47
CA PHE A 278 -10.30 9.67 -11.87
C PHE A 278 -10.53 10.97 -12.65
N ARG A 279 -11.64 11.05 -13.38
CA ARG A 279 -11.97 12.20 -14.24
C ARG A 279 -11.95 13.55 -13.52
N LYS A 280 -12.32 13.57 -12.23
CA LYS A 280 -12.29 14.77 -11.37
C LYS A 280 -11.30 14.62 -10.21
N GLY A 281 -10.21 13.90 -10.45
CA GLY A 281 -9.12 13.70 -9.49
C GLY A 281 -9.39 12.67 -8.41
N LEU A 282 -8.37 12.42 -7.60
CA LEU A 282 -8.34 11.37 -6.60
C LEU A 282 -9.33 11.58 -5.46
N ILE A 283 -9.78 12.82 -5.21
CA ILE A 283 -10.81 13.12 -4.20
C ILE A 283 -12.14 12.37 -4.45
N MET A 284 -12.41 11.98 -5.71
CA MET A 284 -13.61 11.20 -6.04
C MET A 284 -13.71 9.90 -5.22
N LEU A 285 -12.59 9.24 -4.93
CA LEU A 285 -12.58 7.97 -4.19
C LEU A 285 -13.02 8.11 -2.72
N PRO A 286 -12.34 8.92 -1.87
CA PRO A 286 -12.79 9.11 -0.50
C PRO A 286 -14.22 9.66 -0.42
N ASP A 287 -14.61 10.56 -1.32
CA ASP A 287 -15.99 11.08 -1.38
C ASP A 287 -17.02 9.99 -1.69
N ALA A 288 -16.72 9.12 -2.67
CA ALA A 288 -17.62 8.03 -3.04
C ALA A 288 -17.75 7.00 -1.91
N ILE A 289 -16.66 6.68 -1.21
CA ILE A 289 -16.68 5.79 -0.05
C ILE A 289 -17.54 6.41 1.05
N ALA A 290 -17.31 7.67 1.41
CA ALA A 290 -18.07 8.37 2.45
C ALA A 290 -19.56 8.47 2.10
N LYS A 291 -19.91 8.82 0.86
CA LYS A 291 -21.30 8.91 0.37
C LYS A 291 -22.02 7.57 0.40
N ARG A 292 -21.39 6.50 -0.12
CA ARG A 292 -22.00 5.16 -0.14
C ARG A 292 -22.18 4.60 1.27
N TRP A 293 -21.23 4.89 2.15
CA TRP A 293 -21.35 4.51 3.54
C TRP A 293 -22.53 5.22 4.21
N ALA A 294 -22.67 6.54 4.02
CA ALA A 294 -23.83 7.29 4.50
C ALA A 294 -25.17 6.75 3.93
N ALA A 295 -25.21 6.43 2.64
CA ALA A 295 -26.42 5.91 1.99
C ALA A 295 -26.83 4.51 2.48
N THR A 296 -25.88 3.62 2.77
CA THR A 296 -26.14 2.28 3.31
C THR A 296 -26.77 2.34 4.72
N LEU A 297 -26.61 3.47 5.41
CA LEU A 297 -27.00 3.67 6.80
C LEU A 297 -28.18 4.62 6.98
N ASN A 298 -28.62 5.34 5.96
CA ASN A 298 -29.91 6.07 6.00
C ASN A 298 -31.13 5.13 6.15
N CYS A 299 -30.96 3.81 6.04
CA CYS A 299 -31.94 2.82 6.49
C CYS A 299 -31.94 2.57 8.01
N LEU A 300 -30.97 3.14 8.75
CA LEU A 300 -30.73 2.90 10.19
C LEU A 300 -30.42 4.16 11.02
N GLY A 301 -30.41 5.36 10.42
CA GLY A 301 -30.46 6.64 11.12
C GLY A 301 -29.23 6.97 11.98
N SER A 302 -28.17 7.53 11.39
CA SER A 302 -27.21 8.49 11.96
C SER A 302 -26.04 8.65 10.97
N SER A 303 -25.64 9.88 10.62
CA SER A 303 -24.45 10.12 9.81
C SER A 303 -23.20 9.74 10.61
N GLN A 304 -22.45 8.74 10.15
CA GLN A 304 -21.35 8.14 10.92
C GLN A 304 -19.95 8.72 10.59
N VAL A 305 -19.82 9.62 9.61
CA VAL A 305 -18.60 10.45 9.47
C VAL A 305 -18.83 11.77 10.20
N TYR A 306 -18.09 12.00 11.27
CA TYR A 306 -18.10 13.26 12.01
C TYR A 306 -16.90 14.10 11.59
N LEU A 307 -17.15 15.20 10.90
CA LEU A 307 -16.14 16.17 10.45
C LEU A 307 -15.99 17.29 11.48
N ASN A 308 -14.83 17.93 11.54
CA ASN A 308 -14.46 18.87 12.60
C ASN A 308 -14.55 18.27 14.01
N TRP A 309 -14.25 16.98 14.13
CA TRP A 309 -14.26 16.24 15.40
C TRP A 309 -12.88 15.71 15.74
N THR A 310 -12.39 16.09 16.91
CA THR A 310 -11.18 15.54 17.51
C THR A 310 -11.56 14.54 18.59
N VAL A 311 -10.80 13.45 18.68
CA VAL A 311 -10.91 12.50 19.78
C VAL A 311 -9.86 12.85 20.81
N GLU A 312 -10.29 13.29 21.99
CA GLU A 312 -9.41 13.64 23.11
C GLU A 312 -9.43 12.52 24.16
N GLY A 313 -8.26 11.90 24.37
CA GLY A 313 -8.12 10.78 25.29
C GLY A 313 -8.72 9.49 24.73
N ILE A 314 -7.91 8.43 24.66
CA ILE A 314 -8.40 7.06 24.46
C ILE A 314 -8.14 6.37 25.79
N ILE A 315 -9.22 6.06 26.52
CA ILE A 315 -9.18 5.36 27.81
C ILE A 315 -9.03 3.85 27.56
#